data_AF-A0A543FYK4-F1
#
_entry.id   AF-A0A543FYK4-F1
#
_cell.length_a   1.000
_cell.length_b   1.000
_cell.length_c   1.000
_cell.angle_alpha   90.00
_cell.angle_beta   90.00
_cell.angle_gamma   90.00
#
_symmetry.space_group_name_H-M   'P 1'
#
loop_
_entity.id
_entity.type
_entity.pdbx_description
1 polymer ?
#
loop_
_entity_poly.entity_id
_entity_poly.type
_entity_poly.pdbx_seq_one_letter_code
_entity_poly.pdbx_strand_id
1 'polypeptide(L)'
;MIFTDYELTYLKSQTLGRLATIGPNGPQLTALGFSVNDDGTIDIGGPALSSSQKWRNIAANPAVSFVVDDMTPDEPGAVKPGWGRGVEIRGEAELLTGHAPPSYGGSWFSDEVIRIRPRRIRSWHLDPEQVQYNRDVA
;
A
#
# COMPACT_ATOMS: atom_id res chain seq x y z
N MET A 1 -6.47 -16.09 -0.37
CA MET A 1 -5.37 -15.11 -0.58
C MET A 1 -5.99 -13.79 -0.98
N ILE A 2 -5.56 -12.68 -0.37
CA ILE A 2 -6.13 -11.34 -0.59
C ILE A 2 -5.85 -10.84 -2.02
N PHE A 3 -4.59 -10.94 -2.44
CA PHE A 3 -4.13 -10.56 -3.78
C PHE A 3 -4.15 -11.75 -4.73
N THR A 4 -4.36 -11.45 -6.02
CA THR A 4 -4.03 -12.38 -7.11
C THR A 4 -2.52 -12.47 -7.30
N ASP A 5 -2.05 -13.47 -8.04
CA ASP A 5 -0.62 -13.64 -8.31
C ASP A 5 -0.02 -12.46 -9.08
N TYR A 6 -0.75 -11.88 -10.05
CA TYR A 6 -0.33 -10.68 -10.78
C TYR A 6 -0.21 -9.45 -9.88
N GLU A 7 -1.21 -9.22 -9.01
CA GLU A 7 -1.17 -8.11 -8.06
C GLU A 7 -0.05 -8.27 -7.04
N LEU A 8 0.14 -9.47 -6.49
CA LEU A 8 1.18 -9.74 -5.51
C LEU A 8 2.57 -9.62 -6.13
N THR A 9 2.77 -10.14 -7.34
CA THR A 9 4.03 -10.02 -8.09
C THR A 9 4.36 -8.55 -8.35
N TYR A 10 3.38 -7.78 -8.79
CA TYR A 10 3.54 -6.34 -9.00
C TYR A 10 3.85 -5.61 -7.69
N LEU A 11 3.06 -5.81 -6.62
CA LEU A 11 3.30 -5.14 -5.34
C LEU A 11 4.70 -5.45 -4.77
N LYS A 12 5.19 -6.68 -4.92
CA LYS A 12 6.53 -7.08 -4.49
C LYS A 12 7.65 -6.51 -5.36
N SER A 13 7.38 -6.09 -6.60
CA SER A 13 8.37 -5.45 -7.47
C SER A 13 8.51 -3.94 -7.21
N GLN A 14 7.64 -3.36 -6.38
CA GLN A 14 7.57 -1.93 -6.15
C GLN A 14 8.09 -1.59 -4.74
N THR A 15 8.71 -0.43 -4.61
CA THR A 15 9.26 0.05 -3.32
C THR A 15 8.62 1.34 -2.83
N LEU A 16 7.76 1.96 -3.65
CA LEU A 16 7.13 3.24 -3.37
C LEU A 16 5.61 3.12 -3.58
N GLY A 17 4.84 3.63 -2.64
CA GLY A 17 3.41 3.82 -2.78
C GLY A 17 2.95 5.14 -2.16
N ARG A 18 1.67 5.44 -2.28
CA ARG A 18 1.05 6.68 -1.80
C ARG A 18 -0.10 6.34 -0.87
N LEU A 19 0.01 6.76 0.39
CA LEU A 19 -1.00 6.57 1.41
C LEU A 19 -1.86 7.83 1.52
N ALA A 20 -3.16 7.67 1.32
CA ALA A 20 -4.19 8.65 1.66
C ALA A 20 -4.76 8.33 3.05
N THR A 21 -4.76 9.34 3.92
CA THR A 21 -5.37 9.32 5.26
C THR A 21 -6.29 10.54 5.41
N ILE A 22 -7.25 10.49 6.32
CA ILE A 22 -8.17 11.61 6.57
C ILE A 22 -8.08 12.00 8.04
N GLY A 23 -7.75 13.27 8.30
CA GLY A 23 -7.72 13.84 9.64
C GLY A 23 -8.71 15.00 9.80
N PRO A 24 -8.79 15.60 11.00
CA PRO A 24 -9.69 16.74 11.27
C PRO A 24 -9.37 17.97 10.41
N ASN A 25 -8.16 18.08 9.88
CA ASN A 25 -7.72 19.17 9.00
C ASN A 25 -7.92 18.85 7.50
N GLY A 26 -8.58 17.73 7.18
CA GLY A 26 -8.81 17.27 5.80
C GLY A 26 -7.93 16.08 5.40
N PRO A 27 -7.97 15.70 4.11
CA PRO A 27 -7.21 14.57 3.59
C PRO A 27 -5.72 14.90 3.49
N GLN A 28 -4.88 13.89 3.72
CA GLN A 28 -3.44 13.94 3.50
C GLN A 28 -3.02 12.79 2.58
N LEU A 29 -2.20 13.09 1.58
CA LEU A 29 -1.48 12.11 0.78
C LEU A 29 0.00 12.10 1.18
N THR A 30 0.63 10.93 1.26
CA THR A 30 2.07 10.81 1.54
C THR A 30 2.67 9.67 0.73
N ALA A 31 3.73 9.97 -0.03
CA ALA A 31 4.54 8.94 -0.68
C ALA A 31 5.49 8.30 0.34
N LEU A 32 5.56 6.97 0.37
CA LEU A 32 6.30 6.22 1.39
C LEU A 32 6.69 4.82 0.88
N GLY A 33 7.71 4.24 1.53
CA GLY A 33 8.05 2.83 1.34
C GLY A 33 7.07 1.92 2.07
N PHE A 34 6.95 0.69 1.60
CA PHE A 34 6.03 -0.31 2.14
C PHE A 34 6.58 -1.74 1.95
N SER A 35 5.99 -2.69 2.67
CA SER A 35 6.19 -4.13 2.43
C SER A 35 4.85 -4.86 2.46
N VAL A 36 4.73 -5.89 1.62
CA VAL A 36 3.58 -6.82 1.64
C VAL A 36 3.92 -8.03 2.48
N ASN A 37 3.11 -8.30 3.50
CA ASN A 37 3.24 -9.47 4.36
C ASN A 37 2.60 -10.72 3.73
N ASP A 38 2.96 -11.90 4.23
CA ASP A 38 2.45 -13.18 3.72
C ASP A 38 0.93 -13.34 3.89
N ASP A 39 0.35 -12.69 4.90
CA ASP A 39 -1.10 -12.66 5.14
C ASP A 39 -1.84 -11.64 4.25
N GLY A 40 -1.11 -10.89 3.42
CA GLY A 40 -1.63 -9.86 2.54
C GLY A 40 -1.85 -8.49 3.20
N THR A 41 -1.44 -8.31 4.45
CA THR A 41 -1.38 -6.96 5.04
C THR A 41 -0.22 -6.15 4.46
N ILE A 42 -0.33 -4.82 4.54
CA ILE A 42 0.71 -3.90 4.09
C ILE A 42 1.31 -3.19 5.29
N ASP A 43 2.62 -3.29 5.46
CA ASP A 43 3.33 -2.60 6.54
C ASP A 43 4.07 -1.38 6.03
N ILE A 44 4.01 -0.32 6.83
CA ILE A 44 4.64 0.97 6.59
C ILE A 44 5.42 1.33 7.85
N GLY A 45 6.74 1.49 7.71
CA GLY A 45 7.64 1.97 8.75
C GLY A 45 8.09 3.43 8.56
N GLY A 46 8.92 3.92 9.48
CA GLY A 46 9.62 5.20 9.36
C GLY A 46 10.38 5.59 10.64
N PRO A 47 11.09 6.74 10.68
CA PRO A 47 12.00 7.08 11.79
C PRO A 47 11.36 7.45 13.13
N ALA A 48 10.16 8.03 13.11
CA ALA A 48 9.41 8.45 14.30
C ALA A 48 7.93 8.44 13.94
N LEU A 49 7.40 7.26 13.64
CA LEU A 49 6.14 7.11 12.91
C LEU A 49 4.96 7.72 13.69
N SER A 50 4.94 7.57 15.02
CA SER A 50 3.92 8.13 15.91
C SER A 50 3.84 9.64 15.96
N SER A 51 4.94 10.33 15.65
CA SER A 51 4.96 11.80 15.56
C SER A 51 4.36 12.33 14.24
N SER A 52 4.19 11.46 13.24
CA SER A 52 3.78 11.86 11.90
C SER A 52 2.30 12.23 11.79
N GLN A 53 1.96 13.11 10.84
CA GLN A 53 0.58 13.51 10.61
C GLN A 53 -0.31 12.33 10.19
N LYS A 54 0.19 11.42 9.34
CA LYS A 54 -0.55 10.22 8.92
C LYS A 54 -0.91 9.32 10.11
N TRP A 55 -0.05 9.20 11.11
CA TRP A 55 -0.33 8.45 12.33
C TRP A 55 -1.45 9.09 13.14
N ARG A 56 -1.39 10.41 13.35
CA ARG A 56 -2.44 11.17 14.02
C ARG A 56 -3.78 11.12 13.26
N ASN A 57 -3.74 11.12 11.93
CA ASN A 57 -4.93 10.94 11.10
C ASN A 57 -5.54 9.54 11.29
N ILE A 58 -4.72 8.49 11.20
CA ILE A 58 -5.16 7.09 11.36
C ILE A 58 -5.74 6.84 12.76
N ALA A 59 -5.13 7.42 13.79
CA ALA A 59 -5.64 7.33 15.16
C ALA A 59 -7.05 7.93 15.31
N ALA A 60 -7.39 8.95 14.51
CA ALA A 60 -8.71 9.57 14.50
C ALA A 60 -9.70 8.85 13.56
N ASN A 61 -9.21 8.34 12.43
CA ASN A 61 -9.98 7.58 11.45
C ASN A 61 -9.10 6.50 10.80
N PRO A 62 -9.34 5.21 11.08
CA PRO A 62 -8.50 4.13 10.58
C PRO A 62 -8.67 3.87 9.08
N ALA A 63 -9.70 4.44 8.43
CA ALA A 63 -9.94 4.22 7.01
C ALA A 63 -8.83 4.88 6.15
N VAL A 64 -8.22 4.09 5.29
CA VAL A 64 -7.14 4.52 4.39
C VAL A 64 -7.35 4.03 2.97
N SER A 65 -6.75 4.74 2.01
CA SER A 65 -6.50 4.22 0.66
C SER A 65 -5.01 4.29 0.36
N PHE A 66 -4.42 3.18 -0.05
CA PHE A 66 -3.02 3.08 -0.41
C PHE A 66 -2.90 2.66 -1.88
N VAL A 67 -2.16 3.42 -2.67
CA VAL A 67 -1.96 3.12 -4.09
C VAL A 67 -0.49 2.87 -4.40
N VAL A 68 -0.24 1.83 -5.20
CA VAL A 68 1.04 1.57 -5.84
C VAL A 68 0.80 1.66 -7.34
N ASP A 69 1.52 2.57 -7.99
CA ASP A 69 1.34 2.88 -9.40
C ASP A 69 2.66 3.31 -10.06
N ASP A 70 2.78 2.95 -11.33
CA ASP A 70 3.85 3.34 -12.24
C ASP A 70 3.35 3.32 -13.69
N MET A 71 4.26 3.59 -14.64
CA MET A 71 3.97 3.43 -16.07
C MET A 71 4.34 2.02 -16.51
N THR A 72 3.47 1.40 -17.30
CA THR A 72 3.78 0.12 -17.93
C THR A 72 4.97 0.31 -18.88
N PRO A 73 6.06 -0.46 -18.71
CA PRO A 73 7.21 -0.38 -19.59
C PRO A 73 6.84 -0.79 -21.02
N ASP A 74 7.60 -0.26 -21.98
CA ASP A 74 7.50 -0.65 -23.39
C ASP A 74 8.41 -1.84 -23.68
N GLU A 75 7.97 -3.03 -23.24
CA GLU A 75 8.71 -4.29 -23.39
C GLU A 75 7.80 -5.41 -23.92
N PRO A 76 8.35 -6.41 -24.65
CA PRO A 76 7.57 -7.53 -25.13
C PRO A 76 6.81 -8.26 -24.01
N GLY A 77 5.51 -8.42 -24.17
CA GLY A 77 4.64 -9.05 -23.17
C GLY A 77 4.05 -8.09 -22.13
N ALA A 78 4.40 -6.80 -22.18
CA ALA A 78 3.80 -5.78 -21.31
C ALA A 78 2.29 -5.64 -21.56
N VAL A 79 1.52 -5.52 -20.48
CA VAL A 79 0.08 -5.28 -20.53
C VAL A 79 -0.17 -3.78 -20.72
N LYS A 80 -0.64 -3.37 -21.91
CA LYS A 80 -0.92 -1.95 -22.25
C LYS A 80 0.33 -1.05 -22.14
N PRO A 81 1.38 -1.27 -22.95
CA PRO A 81 2.60 -0.46 -22.91
C PRO A 81 2.31 1.04 -23.09
N GLY A 82 2.97 1.88 -22.29
CA GLY A 82 2.77 3.33 -22.30
C GLY A 82 1.56 3.84 -21.49
N TRP A 83 0.80 2.95 -20.84
CA TRP A 83 -0.33 3.31 -19.96
C TRP A 83 0.07 3.16 -18.49
N GLY A 84 -0.55 3.92 -17.59
CA GLY A 84 -0.38 3.73 -16.15
C GLY A 84 -0.95 2.38 -15.69
N ARG A 85 -0.28 1.69 -14.77
CA ARG A 85 -0.73 0.44 -14.12
C ARG A 85 -0.68 0.59 -12.61
N GLY A 86 -1.38 -0.26 -11.88
CA GLY A 86 -1.32 -0.19 -10.42
C GLY A 86 -2.36 -0.98 -9.65
N VAL A 87 -2.28 -0.82 -8.34
CA VAL A 87 -3.19 -1.40 -7.34
C VAL A 87 -3.54 -0.32 -6.31
N GLU A 88 -4.83 -0.06 -6.13
CA GLU A 88 -5.40 0.65 -4.99
C GLU A 88 -5.89 -0.37 -3.96
N ILE A 89 -5.48 -0.17 -2.71
CA ILE A 89 -5.79 -0.98 -1.54
C ILE A 89 -6.54 -0.08 -0.56
N ARG A 90 -7.84 -0.32 -0.42
CA ARG A 90 -8.65 0.34 0.62
C ARG A 90 -8.82 -0.60 1.80
N GLY A 91 -8.69 -0.05 2.99
CA GLY A 91 -8.75 -0.85 4.20
C GLY A 91 -8.73 -0.03 5.47
N GLU A 92 -8.47 -0.73 6.56
CA GLU A 92 -8.30 -0.14 7.89
C GLU A 92 -6.83 -0.27 8.29
N ALA A 93 -6.26 0.82 8.80
CA ALA A 93 -4.90 0.87 9.29
C ALA A 93 -4.85 0.70 10.81
N GLU A 94 -3.96 -0.17 11.27
CA GLU A 94 -3.63 -0.40 12.68
C GLU A 94 -2.31 0.29 13.01
N LEU A 95 -2.23 0.86 14.21
CA LEU A 95 -1.04 1.53 14.72
C LEU A 95 -0.36 0.60 15.73
N LEU A 96 0.77 0.04 15.34
CA LEU A 96 1.51 -0.95 16.11
C LEU A 96 2.76 -0.31 16.73
N THR A 97 3.01 -0.57 18.00
CA THR A 97 4.20 -0.10 18.75
C THR A 97 4.95 -1.28 19.36
N GLY A 98 6.28 -1.17 19.47
CA GLY A 98 7.13 -2.30 19.89
C GLY A 98 7.22 -3.42 18.86
N HIS A 99 6.91 -3.11 17.59
CA HIS A 99 7.00 -4.04 16.48
C HIS A 99 8.23 -3.73 15.64
N ALA A 100 8.94 -4.78 15.23
CA ALA A 100 10.09 -4.64 14.35
C ALA A 100 9.68 -3.91 13.06
N PRO A 101 10.45 -2.90 12.61
CA PRO A 101 10.14 -2.18 11.38
C PRO A 101 10.26 -3.11 10.16
N PRO A 102 9.61 -2.78 9.03
CA PRO A 102 9.80 -3.49 7.79
C PRO A 102 11.28 -3.60 7.38
N SER A 103 11.65 -4.70 6.74
CA SER A 103 13.04 -5.03 6.39
C SER A 103 13.71 -4.05 5.42
N TYR A 104 12.94 -3.23 4.70
CA TYR A 104 13.49 -2.17 3.85
C TYR A 104 13.96 -0.95 4.66
N GLY A 105 13.62 -0.88 5.95
CA GLY A 105 14.04 0.18 6.88
C GLY A 105 15.47 -0.05 7.39
N GLY A 106 16.22 1.04 7.54
CA GLY A 106 17.52 1.03 8.20
C GLY A 106 17.41 1.16 9.73
N SER A 107 18.56 1.21 10.41
CA SER A 107 18.64 1.37 11.88
C SER A 107 18.03 2.67 12.42
N TRP A 108 17.65 3.60 11.55
CA TRP A 108 17.00 4.86 11.88
C TRP A 108 15.47 4.75 11.88
N PHE A 109 14.87 3.58 11.63
CA PHE A 109 13.43 3.38 11.80
C PHE A 109 13.07 3.20 13.28
N SER A 110 11.92 3.71 13.70
CA SER A 110 11.33 3.41 15.00
C SER A 110 10.68 2.03 15.02
N ASP A 111 10.52 1.44 16.20
CA ASP A 111 9.76 0.18 16.42
C ASP A 111 8.25 0.42 16.36
N GLU A 112 7.81 1.08 15.31
CA GLU A 112 6.43 1.50 15.07
C GLU A 112 6.05 1.19 13.62
N VAL A 113 4.87 0.58 13.44
CA VAL A 113 4.37 0.14 12.14
C VAL A 113 2.94 0.60 11.96
N ILE A 114 2.64 1.16 10.80
CA ILE A 114 1.27 1.30 10.31
C ILE A 114 0.98 0.06 9.47
N ARG A 115 0.04 -0.78 9.92
CA ARG A 115 -0.37 -2.00 9.22
C ARG A 115 -1.73 -1.81 8.58
N ILE A 116 -1.82 -1.90 7.26
CA ILE A 116 -3.08 -1.83 6.53
C ILE A 116 -3.64 -3.24 6.36
N ARG A 117 -4.89 -3.45 6.80
CA ARG A 117 -5.69 -4.64 6.50
C ARG A 117 -6.59 -4.37 5.29
N PRO A 118 -6.32 -4.98 4.13
CA PRO A 118 -7.14 -4.77 2.94
C PRO A 118 -8.59 -5.19 3.15
N ARG A 119 -9.51 -4.36 2.66
CA ARG A 119 -10.95 -4.64 2.58
C ARG A 119 -11.42 -4.66 1.14
N ARG A 120 -10.85 -3.81 0.30
CA ARG A 120 -11.15 -3.72 -1.12
C ARG A 120 -9.90 -3.48 -1.94
N ILE A 121 -9.76 -4.23 -3.02
CA ILE A 121 -8.68 -4.12 -3.99
C ILE A 121 -9.25 -3.61 -5.31
N ARG A 122 -8.58 -2.62 -5.90
CA ARG A 122 -8.77 -2.23 -7.29
C ARG A 122 -7.45 -2.26 -8.03
N SER A 123 -7.34 -3.05 -9.08
CA SER A 123 -6.12 -3.13 -9.90
C SER A 123 -6.43 -2.77 -11.35
N TRP A 124 -5.41 -2.35 -12.11
CA TRP A 124 -5.54 -2.06 -13.54
C TRP A 124 -4.24 -2.31 -14.29
N HIS A 125 -4.36 -2.86 -15.51
CA HIS A 125 -3.25 -3.11 -16.44
C HIS A 125 -2.11 -3.97 -15.88
N LEU A 126 -2.43 -4.95 -15.02
CA LEU A 126 -1.46 -5.93 -14.50
C LEU A 126 -1.65 -7.32 -15.10
N ASP A 127 -2.90 -7.69 -15.35
CA ASP A 127 -3.30 -8.99 -15.87
C ASP A 127 -3.95 -8.78 -17.26
N PRO A 128 -3.44 -9.43 -18.33
CA PRO A 128 -3.98 -9.31 -19.67
C PRO A 128 -5.41 -9.86 -19.81
N GLU A 129 -5.82 -10.76 -18.91
CA GLU A 129 -7.12 -11.40 -18.89
C GLU A 129 -8.05 -10.83 -17.81
N GLN A 130 -7.69 -9.68 -17.23
CA GLN A 130 -8.45 -9.08 -16.13
C GLN A 130 -9.89 -8.74 -16.54
N VAL A 131 -10.84 -9.52 -16.02
CA VAL A 131 -12.28 -9.28 -16.19
C VAL A 131 -12.90 -8.45 -15.05
N GLN A 132 -12.28 -8.47 -13.87
CA GLN A 132 -12.76 -7.76 -12.68
C GLN A 132 -11.68 -6.83 -12.13
N TYR A 133 -11.96 -5.53 -12.19
CA TYR A 133 -11.05 -4.49 -11.71
C TYR A 133 -11.20 -4.20 -10.22
N ASN A 134 -12.29 -4.61 -9.57
CA ASN A 134 -12.58 -4.27 -8.17
C ASN A 134 -13.09 -5.50 -7.42
N ARG A 135 -12.50 -5.82 -6.27
CA ARG A 135 -12.83 -6.99 -5.45
C ARG A 135 -12.91 -6.60 -3.97
N ASP A 136 -13.94 -7.05 -3.27
CA ASP A 136 -13.97 -7.06 -1.80
C ASP A 136 -13.24 -8.33 -1.33
N VAL A 137 -12.39 -8.20 -0.31
CA VAL A 137 -11.42 -9.24 0.10
C VAL A 137 -11.49 -9.58 1.59
N ALA A 138 -12.51 -9.06 2.27
CA ALA A 138 -12.80 -9.29 3.68
C ALA A 138 -14.31 -9.51 3.91
#